data_AF-A0AAJ0D5E6-F1
#
_entry.id   AF-A0AAJ0D5E6-F1
#
_cell.length_a   1.000
_cell.length_b   1.000
_cell.length_c   1.000
_cell.angle_alpha   90.00
_cell.angle_beta   90.00
_cell.angle_gamma   90.00
#
_symmetry.space_group_name_H-M   'P 1'
#
loop_
_entity.id
_entity.type
_entity.pdbx_description
1 polymer ?
#
loop_
_entity_poly.entity_id
_entity_poly.type
_entity_poly.pdbx_seq_one_letter_code
_entity_poly.pdbx_strand_id
1 'polypeptide(L)'
;MASPLAISPLRTRLALKASRLFSQDAFVCRRCLHQQAKTNIRFTSTKRSPFLDAFKQPRQLRHQSSATVPTTQSTSSPLGALSQRISQAAATHTKQSASRSSFPDVSSKSVAYFLLASATSVFGIVVFGGLTRLTESGLSITEWRPVTGSLPPRDEAAWEEEFARYKLSPEFRMLDSRMVLEDFKQIYWMEWTHRLWGRVVGITFLVPTLYFIVRKRVSRGMAGKLLGICGLIGFQGGLGWWMVKSGLKDDLFDKGQHPRVSQYRLAAHLGTAFIAYLAMVWNGLGILREHRLVSNPAEGSKLLQQLQRPELRPFKRTIAALSILTFVTAMSGALVAGLDAGLIYNDFPWMGQGLLPPKREMLDPFYSHVSDQKDLVWRNMLENPVLVQLDHRILATSTFTAIIALWAYSRFNTRVRATLPKQASKGMLGVVHLVSLQVVLGISTLWYLVPTPLAAAHQAGALALLTGVALLASRVRVSKRSLMLVQRALEQQAKTKGAGTVQKHWTPVAR
;
A
#
# COMPACT_ATOMS: atom_id res chain seq x y z
N MET A 1 -16.84 33.83 -57.87
CA MET A 1 -16.63 32.54 -57.17
C MET A 1 -16.06 32.82 -55.78
N ALA A 2 -16.91 32.95 -54.78
CA ALA A 2 -16.56 32.94 -53.35
C ALA A 2 -17.88 32.80 -52.58
N SER A 3 -18.03 31.72 -51.81
CA SER A 3 -19.17 31.49 -50.91
C SER A 3 -18.64 31.39 -49.48
N PRO A 4 -19.20 32.12 -48.51
CA PRO A 4 -18.82 31.99 -47.10
C PRO A 4 -19.57 30.81 -46.45
N LEU A 5 -18.83 30.01 -45.68
CA LEU A 5 -19.35 28.88 -44.91
C LEU A 5 -20.25 29.37 -43.76
N ALA A 6 -21.46 28.81 -43.73
CA ALA A 6 -22.46 29.04 -42.70
C ALA A 6 -22.03 28.51 -41.32
N ILE A 7 -22.15 29.36 -40.31
CA ILE A 7 -21.93 29.04 -38.91
C ILE A 7 -23.17 28.32 -38.37
N SER A 8 -22.99 27.10 -37.84
CA SER A 8 -24.07 26.29 -37.26
C SER A 8 -24.70 26.94 -36.01
N PRO A 9 -26.04 26.98 -35.88
CA PRO A 9 -26.79 27.67 -34.82
C PRO A 9 -26.57 27.10 -33.40
N LEU A 10 -25.86 25.98 -33.26
CA LEU A 10 -25.50 25.36 -31.98
C LEU A 10 -24.33 26.06 -31.26
N ARG A 11 -23.36 26.61 -32.02
CA ARG A 11 -22.22 27.37 -31.44
C ARG A 11 -22.68 28.65 -30.75
N THR A 12 -23.70 29.31 -31.29
CA THR A 12 -24.24 30.57 -30.76
C THR A 12 -25.04 30.35 -29.48
N ARG A 13 -25.75 29.21 -29.36
CA ARG A 13 -26.55 28.88 -28.16
C ARG A 13 -25.70 28.52 -26.93
N LEU A 14 -24.51 27.93 -27.11
CA LEU A 14 -23.60 27.61 -26.01
C LEU A 14 -22.83 28.85 -25.51
N ALA A 15 -22.43 29.77 -26.40
CA ALA A 15 -21.76 31.01 -26.04
C ALA A 15 -22.65 31.96 -25.21
N LEU A 16 -23.96 31.99 -25.48
CA LEU A 16 -24.94 32.81 -24.74
C LEU A 16 -25.29 32.25 -23.34
N LYS A 17 -25.07 30.95 -23.09
CA LYS A 17 -25.32 30.33 -21.78
C LYS A 17 -24.14 30.46 -20.82
N ALA A 18 -22.91 30.52 -21.35
CA ALA A 18 -21.69 30.74 -20.57
C ALA A 18 -21.54 32.20 -20.08
N SER A 19 -22.06 33.18 -20.83
CA SER A 19 -21.97 34.61 -20.51
C SER A 19 -22.97 35.09 -19.44
N ARG A 20 -24.03 34.31 -19.15
CA ARG A 20 -25.02 34.65 -18.10
C ARG A 20 -24.71 34.09 -16.71
N LEU A 21 -23.60 33.37 -16.53
CA LEU A 21 -23.18 32.82 -15.24
C LEU A 21 -22.04 33.62 -14.56
N PHE A 22 -21.60 34.73 -15.16
CA PHE A 22 -20.50 35.57 -14.64
C PHE A 22 -20.93 36.99 -14.23
N SER A 23 -22.21 37.19 -13.87
CA SER A 23 -22.66 38.45 -13.29
C SER A 23 -23.48 38.18 -12.04
N GLN A 24 -22.79 38.11 -10.89
CA GLN A 24 -23.38 38.33 -9.57
C GLN A 24 -22.40 39.18 -8.75
N ASP A 25 -22.73 40.46 -8.71
CA ASP A 25 -22.49 41.49 -7.70
C ASP A 25 -21.59 41.13 -6.51
N ALA A 26 -20.33 41.58 -6.57
CA ALA A 26 -19.47 41.70 -5.42
C ALA A 26 -19.86 42.93 -4.58
N PHE A 27 -20.44 42.69 -3.39
CA PHE A 27 -20.64 43.71 -2.37
C PHE A 27 -19.27 44.19 -1.85
N VAL A 28 -18.83 45.38 -2.28
CA VAL A 28 -17.59 46.00 -1.79
C VAL A 28 -17.91 46.88 -0.59
N CYS A 29 -17.52 46.44 0.61
CA CYS A 29 -17.57 47.28 1.82
C CYS A 29 -16.45 48.33 1.78
N ARG A 30 -16.80 49.57 1.38
CA ARG A 30 -15.88 50.72 1.33
C ARG A 30 -15.36 51.21 2.69
N ARG A 31 -15.82 50.64 3.81
CA ARG A 31 -15.42 51.04 5.17
C ARG A 31 -14.29 50.21 5.78
N CYS A 32 -13.88 49.11 5.13
CA CYS A 32 -12.79 48.25 5.60
C CYS A 32 -11.41 48.62 5.01
N LEU A 33 -11.33 49.60 4.12
CA LEU A 33 -10.10 50.01 3.43
C LEU A 33 -9.28 51.09 4.18
N HIS A 34 -9.70 51.49 5.38
CA HIS A 34 -9.10 52.65 6.07
C HIS A 34 -8.37 52.37 7.40
N GLN A 35 -7.98 51.13 7.69
CA GLN A 35 -7.06 50.84 8.81
C GLN A 35 -5.97 49.85 8.42
N GLN A 36 -5.06 50.28 7.55
CA GLN A 36 -3.68 49.77 7.54
C GLN A 36 -2.75 50.91 7.97
N ALA A 37 -2.56 51.01 9.29
CA ALA A 37 -1.47 51.76 9.87
C ALA A 37 -0.49 50.77 10.53
N LYS A 38 0.78 50.93 10.14
CA LYS A 38 1.97 50.19 10.51
C LYS A 38 2.10 49.94 12.02
N THR A 39 2.38 48.69 12.42
CA THR A 39 3.21 48.40 13.60
C THR A 39 3.92 47.05 13.45
N ASN A 40 5.25 47.10 13.40
CA ASN A 40 6.15 45.97 13.62
C ASN A 40 5.97 45.45 15.06
N ILE A 41 5.51 44.21 15.25
CA ILE A 41 5.52 43.57 16.56
C ILE A 41 6.02 42.13 16.41
N ARG A 42 7.25 41.90 16.93
CA ARG A 42 7.75 40.58 17.29
C ARG A 42 6.86 40.01 18.40
N PHE A 43 6.16 38.91 18.13
CA PHE A 43 5.48 38.15 19.17
C PHE A 43 6.36 37.00 19.65
N THR A 44 7.00 37.22 20.79
CA THR A 44 7.47 36.17 21.70
C THR A 44 6.26 35.52 22.36
N SER A 45 6.09 34.21 22.15
CA SER A 45 4.98 33.46 22.76
C SER A 45 5.29 33.13 24.22
N THR A 46 4.80 33.96 25.14
CA THR A 46 4.66 33.64 26.57
C THR A 46 3.22 33.27 26.89
N LYS A 47 2.86 31.99 26.74
CA LYS A 47 1.77 31.36 27.49
C LYS A 47 2.17 29.93 27.87
N ARG A 48 2.81 29.81 29.04
CA ARG A 48 2.92 28.57 29.80
C ARG A 48 1.59 28.33 30.48
N SER A 49 0.96 27.18 30.22
CA SER A 49 -0.19 26.70 30.98
C SER A 49 0.28 25.97 32.24
N PRO A 50 -0.30 26.21 33.43
CA PRO A 50 0.20 25.69 34.71
C PRO A 50 -0.23 24.24 34.98
N PHE A 51 -0.35 23.40 33.95
CA PHE A 51 -0.85 22.02 34.08
C PHE A 51 0.12 20.95 33.58
N LEU A 52 1.32 21.33 33.10
CA LEU A 52 2.29 20.39 32.52
C LEU A 52 3.70 20.41 33.14
N ASP A 53 3.89 21.06 34.29
CA ASP A 53 5.16 21.04 35.04
C ASP A 53 5.16 20.13 36.29
N ALA A 54 4.07 19.40 36.57
CA ALA A 54 3.98 18.52 37.74
C ALA A 54 4.42 17.05 37.50
N PHE A 55 4.83 16.67 36.28
CA PHE A 55 5.13 15.26 35.94
C PHE A 55 6.47 15.02 35.24
N LYS A 56 7.44 15.92 35.42
CA LYS A 56 8.80 15.72 34.91
C LYS A 56 9.86 16.17 35.91
N GLN A 57 10.20 15.29 36.85
CA GLN A 57 11.58 15.08 37.31
C GLN A 57 11.65 13.89 38.30
N PRO A 58 12.44 12.84 38.03
CA PRO A 58 12.94 11.95 39.06
C PRO A 58 14.21 12.56 39.66
N ARG A 59 14.10 13.20 40.83
CA ARG A 59 15.25 13.64 41.63
C ARG A 59 15.52 12.56 42.67
N GLN A 60 16.41 11.62 42.34
CA GLN A 60 16.99 10.73 43.35
C GLN A 60 18.01 11.53 44.18
N LEU A 61 17.55 12.14 45.26
CA LEU A 61 18.41 12.59 46.34
C LEU A 61 18.67 11.38 47.25
N ARG A 62 19.90 10.86 47.16
CA ARG A 62 20.43 9.84 48.05
C ARG A 62 20.81 10.51 49.37
N HIS A 63 19.91 10.51 50.33
CA HIS A 63 20.27 10.66 51.74
C HIS A 63 20.29 9.28 52.38
N GLN A 64 21.51 8.81 52.66
CA GLN A 64 21.75 7.72 53.60
C GLN A 64 21.50 8.27 55.00
N SER A 65 20.32 8.00 55.53
CA SER A 65 20.06 8.07 56.96
C SER A 65 19.93 6.64 57.45
N SER A 66 21.03 6.13 58.01
CA SER A 66 21.05 4.90 58.78
C SER A 66 20.36 5.17 60.12
N ALA A 67 19.05 4.95 60.16
CA ALA A 67 18.30 4.85 61.41
C ALA A 67 17.78 3.42 61.52
N THR A 68 18.49 2.65 62.33
CA THR A 68 18.14 1.28 62.74
C THR A 68 16.86 1.36 63.56
N VAL A 69 15.71 1.10 62.93
CA VAL A 69 14.45 0.90 63.67
C VAL A 69 14.40 -0.56 64.10
N PRO A 70 14.34 -0.88 65.40
CA PRO A 70 14.20 -2.25 65.84
C PRO A 70 12.84 -2.79 65.39
N THR A 71 12.88 -3.96 64.73
CA THR A 71 11.75 -4.82 64.42
C THR A 71 10.98 -5.15 65.71
N THR A 72 9.94 -4.37 66.00
CA THR A 72 8.85 -4.84 66.84
C THR A 72 8.00 -5.75 65.97
N GLN A 73 7.99 -7.03 66.32
CA GLN A 73 7.07 -8.01 65.76
C GLN A 73 5.65 -7.52 66.05
N SER A 74 5.00 -6.87 65.07
CA SER A 74 3.57 -6.64 65.14
C SER A 74 2.91 -8.01 65.03
N THR A 75 2.47 -8.55 66.16
CA THR A 75 1.44 -9.58 66.18
C THR A 75 0.28 -9.02 65.36
N SER A 76 0.07 -9.58 64.16
CA SER A 76 -1.07 -9.19 63.34
C SER A 76 -2.31 -9.47 64.16
N SER A 77 -2.98 -8.43 64.65
CA SER A 77 -4.27 -8.61 65.28
C SER A 77 -5.18 -9.34 64.29
N PRO A 78 -6.08 -10.22 64.73
CA PRO A 78 -6.98 -10.96 63.83
C PRO A 78 -7.75 -10.01 62.90
N LEU A 79 -8.02 -8.79 63.36
CA LEU A 79 -8.63 -7.70 62.59
C LEU A 79 -7.67 -7.08 61.55
N GLY A 80 -6.38 -6.95 61.85
CA GLY A 80 -5.37 -6.51 60.89
C GLY A 80 -5.15 -7.51 59.76
N ALA A 81 -5.15 -8.81 60.08
CA ALA A 81 -5.08 -9.87 59.09
C ALA A 81 -6.35 -9.94 58.22
N LEU A 82 -7.53 -9.72 58.81
CA LEU A 82 -8.80 -9.63 58.07
C LEU A 82 -8.86 -8.40 57.16
N SER A 83 -8.40 -7.23 57.65
CA SER A 83 -8.29 -6.00 56.86
C SER A 83 -7.36 -6.18 55.66
N GLN A 84 -6.21 -6.82 55.83
CA GLN A 84 -5.32 -7.15 54.71
C GLN A 84 -5.96 -8.14 53.73
N ARG A 85 -6.70 -9.14 54.20
CA ARG A 85 -7.42 -10.07 53.31
C ARG A 85 -8.56 -9.40 52.56
N ILE A 86 -9.34 -8.54 53.20
CA ILE A 86 -10.41 -7.76 52.55
C ILE A 86 -9.79 -6.78 51.55
N SER A 87 -8.69 -6.12 51.89
CA SER A 87 -7.99 -5.20 50.98
C SER A 87 -7.39 -5.93 49.79
N GLN A 88 -6.84 -7.13 49.98
CA GLN A 88 -6.34 -7.98 48.90
C GLN A 88 -7.47 -8.58 48.06
N ALA A 89 -8.58 -8.99 48.67
CA ALA A 89 -9.79 -9.46 47.99
C ALA A 89 -10.46 -8.33 47.19
N ALA A 90 -10.57 -7.13 47.76
CA ALA A 90 -11.03 -5.93 47.09
C ALA A 90 -10.09 -5.57 45.94
N ALA A 91 -8.77 -5.54 46.15
CA ALA A 91 -7.79 -5.26 45.09
C ALA A 91 -7.77 -6.32 43.97
N THR A 92 -8.11 -7.59 44.26
CA THR A 92 -8.28 -8.63 43.24
C THR A 92 -9.61 -8.49 42.49
N HIS A 93 -10.69 -8.07 43.15
CA HIS A 93 -11.96 -7.71 42.51
C HIS A 93 -11.84 -6.45 41.64
N THR A 94 -11.13 -5.40 42.07
CA THR A 94 -10.91 -4.18 41.28
C THR A 94 -9.97 -4.42 40.09
N LYS A 95 -8.99 -5.34 40.22
CA LYS A 95 -8.14 -5.76 39.08
C LYS A 95 -8.88 -6.64 38.06
N GLN A 96 -9.89 -7.41 38.47
CA GLN A 96 -10.76 -8.13 37.53
C GLN A 96 -11.75 -7.21 36.80
N SER A 97 -12.08 -6.06 37.40
CA SER A 97 -12.95 -5.02 36.84
C SER A 97 -12.24 -3.99 35.95
N ALA A 98 -10.92 -4.10 35.73
CA ALA A 98 -10.21 -3.27 34.77
C ALA A 98 -10.69 -3.60 33.34
N SER A 99 -11.74 -2.89 32.90
CA SER A 99 -12.28 -2.78 31.54
C SER A 99 -11.76 -3.87 30.58
N ARG A 100 -12.39 -5.06 30.60
CA ARG A 100 -12.20 -6.02 29.50
C ARG A 100 -12.56 -5.28 28.21
N SER A 101 -11.55 -5.03 27.38
CA SER A 101 -11.75 -4.46 26.04
C SER A 101 -12.86 -5.23 25.36
N SER A 102 -13.92 -4.53 24.92
CA SER A 102 -15.04 -5.18 24.24
C SER A 102 -14.67 -5.79 22.87
N PHE A 103 -13.45 -5.54 22.37
CA PHE A 103 -12.92 -6.16 21.17
C PHE A 103 -12.27 -7.52 21.46
N PRO A 104 -12.41 -8.51 20.55
CA PRO A 104 -11.77 -9.82 20.68
C PRO A 104 -10.24 -9.73 20.56
N ASP A 105 -9.55 -10.69 21.19
CA ASP A 105 -8.09 -10.81 21.12
C ASP A 105 -7.61 -11.15 19.68
N VAL A 106 -8.31 -12.08 19.02
CA VAL A 106 -8.04 -12.52 17.65
C VAL A 106 -9.21 -12.12 16.75
N SER A 107 -8.93 -11.48 15.62
CA SER A 107 -9.94 -11.12 14.62
C SER A 107 -10.55 -12.37 13.97
N SER A 108 -11.80 -12.32 13.52
CA SER A 108 -12.48 -13.44 12.86
C SER A 108 -11.78 -13.87 11.56
N LYS A 109 -11.82 -15.19 11.24
CA LYS A 109 -11.34 -15.73 9.96
C LYS A 109 -12.07 -15.13 8.75
N SER A 110 -13.35 -14.77 8.90
CA SER A 110 -14.14 -14.10 7.86
C SER A 110 -13.48 -12.81 7.35
N VAL A 111 -12.91 -12.02 8.26
CA VAL A 111 -12.17 -10.79 7.94
C VAL A 111 -10.90 -11.13 7.14
N ALA A 112 -10.26 -12.25 7.45
CA ALA A 112 -9.09 -12.70 6.72
C ALA A 112 -9.41 -13.04 5.26
N TYR A 113 -10.48 -13.81 5.03
CA TYR A 113 -10.94 -14.14 3.67
C TYR A 113 -11.43 -12.90 2.93
N PHE A 114 -12.13 -11.99 3.60
CA PHE A 114 -12.51 -10.69 3.04
C PHE A 114 -11.29 -9.89 2.57
N LEU A 115 -10.24 -9.78 3.40
CA LEU A 115 -9.01 -9.08 3.04
C LEU A 115 -8.31 -9.73 1.83
N LEU A 116 -8.25 -11.07 1.79
CA LEU A 116 -7.62 -11.80 0.68
C LEU A 116 -8.44 -11.68 -0.61
N ALA A 117 -9.78 -11.76 -0.54
CA ALA A 117 -10.66 -11.56 -1.69
C ALA A 117 -10.56 -10.11 -2.22
N SER A 118 -10.52 -9.13 -1.33
CA SER A 118 -10.30 -7.72 -1.69
C SER A 118 -8.94 -7.53 -2.35
N ALA A 119 -7.89 -8.17 -1.82
CA ALA A 119 -6.57 -8.15 -2.42
C ALA A 119 -6.58 -8.76 -3.83
N THR A 120 -7.29 -9.87 -4.05
CA THR A 120 -7.47 -10.46 -5.39
C THR A 120 -8.15 -9.47 -6.35
N SER A 121 -9.16 -8.74 -5.90
CA SER A 121 -9.77 -7.68 -6.71
C SER A 121 -8.77 -6.55 -7.02
N VAL A 122 -7.95 -6.14 -6.05
CA VAL A 122 -6.90 -5.12 -6.26
C VAL A 122 -5.81 -5.63 -7.23
N PHE A 123 -5.45 -6.91 -7.16
CA PHE A 123 -4.55 -7.53 -8.15
C PHE A 123 -5.14 -7.42 -9.56
N GLY A 124 -6.42 -7.78 -9.72
CA GLY A 124 -7.12 -7.69 -11.00
C GLY A 124 -7.14 -6.29 -11.59
N ILE A 125 -7.56 -5.28 -10.80
CA ILE A 125 -7.60 -3.89 -11.27
C ILE A 125 -6.20 -3.32 -11.55
N VAL A 126 -5.16 -3.77 -10.85
CA VAL A 126 -3.77 -3.40 -11.16
C VAL A 126 -3.38 -3.89 -12.55
N VAL A 127 -3.64 -5.17 -12.87
CA VAL A 127 -3.35 -5.73 -14.20
C VAL A 127 -4.17 -5.01 -15.27
N PHE A 128 -5.47 -4.80 -15.02
CA PHE A 128 -6.36 -4.10 -15.94
C PHE A 128 -5.97 -2.63 -16.15
N GLY A 129 -5.51 -1.95 -15.09
CA GLY A 129 -4.96 -0.59 -15.19
C GLY A 129 -3.66 -0.55 -16.00
N GLY A 130 -2.82 -1.57 -15.88
CA GLY A 130 -1.64 -1.75 -16.75
C GLY A 130 -2.04 -1.87 -18.21
N LEU A 131 -3.07 -2.68 -18.52
CA LEU A 131 -3.63 -2.77 -19.88
C LEU A 131 -4.15 -1.41 -20.36
N THR A 132 -4.92 -0.70 -19.53
CA THR A 132 -5.46 0.64 -19.86
C THR A 132 -4.35 1.64 -20.22
N ARG A 133 -3.17 1.53 -19.59
CA ARG A 133 -2.00 2.34 -19.96
C ARG A 133 -1.35 1.87 -21.26
N LEU A 134 -1.18 0.56 -21.43
CA LEU A 134 -0.52 -0.04 -22.60
C LEU A 134 -1.35 0.09 -23.88
N THR A 135 -2.68 0.22 -23.76
CA THR A 135 -3.60 0.52 -24.87
C THR A 135 -3.89 2.02 -25.02
N GLU A 136 -3.08 2.88 -24.36
CA GLU A 136 -3.19 4.34 -24.41
C GLU A 136 -4.61 4.87 -24.11
N SER A 137 -5.36 4.15 -23.27
CA SER A 137 -6.76 4.44 -23.00
C SER A 137 -6.95 5.36 -21.80
N GLY A 138 -5.89 5.67 -21.05
CA GLY A 138 -5.97 6.31 -19.73
C GLY A 138 -6.41 7.78 -19.71
N LEU A 139 -6.63 8.42 -20.86
CA LEU A 139 -7.05 9.82 -21.00
C LEU A 139 -8.29 10.00 -21.90
N SER A 140 -8.96 8.90 -22.27
CA SER A 140 -10.17 8.89 -23.10
C SER A 140 -11.39 9.59 -22.45
N ILE A 141 -11.48 9.60 -21.12
CA ILE A 141 -12.58 10.21 -20.35
C ILE A 141 -12.10 11.49 -19.67
N THR A 142 -12.36 12.63 -20.31
CA THR A 142 -11.87 13.94 -19.87
C THR A 142 -12.61 14.49 -18.65
N GLU A 143 -13.87 14.09 -18.44
CA GLU A 143 -14.67 14.56 -17.33
C GLU A 143 -14.59 13.68 -16.08
N TRP A 144 -14.62 14.34 -14.92
CA TRP A 144 -14.71 13.67 -13.62
C TRP A 144 -16.15 13.64 -13.13
N ARG A 145 -16.82 12.51 -13.35
CA ARG A 145 -18.19 12.25 -12.89
C ARG A 145 -18.21 11.05 -11.92
N PRO A 146 -18.02 11.25 -10.60
CA PRO A 146 -17.89 10.16 -9.63
C PRO A 146 -19.12 9.25 -9.56
N VAL A 147 -20.31 9.84 -9.63
CA VAL A 147 -21.59 9.13 -9.47
C VAL A 147 -22.21 8.84 -10.84
N THR A 148 -22.55 9.87 -11.62
CA THR A 148 -23.23 9.72 -12.91
C THR A 148 -22.37 9.03 -13.97
N GLY A 149 -21.05 9.15 -13.89
CA GLY A 149 -20.12 8.42 -14.77
C GLY A 149 -19.95 6.94 -14.43
N SER A 150 -20.81 6.37 -13.57
CA SER A 150 -20.91 4.91 -13.35
C SER A 150 -21.79 4.23 -14.39
N LEU A 151 -22.57 5.00 -15.17
CA LEU A 151 -23.33 4.51 -16.32
C LEU A 151 -22.58 4.90 -17.60
N PRO A 152 -22.39 3.98 -18.56
CA PRO A 152 -21.79 4.32 -19.84
C PRO A 152 -22.82 5.03 -20.75
N PRO A 153 -22.38 5.67 -21.85
CA PRO A 153 -23.29 6.21 -22.86
C PRO A 153 -24.20 5.09 -23.40
N ARG A 154 -25.51 5.34 -23.47
CA ARG A 154 -26.53 4.33 -23.82
C ARG A 154 -27.10 4.46 -25.22
N ASP A 155 -26.95 5.63 -25.83
CA ASP A 155 -27.44 5.94 -27.16
C ASP A 155 -26.33 6.61 -27.99
N GLU A 156 -26.56 6.69 -29.29
CA GLU A 156 -25.60 7.22 -30.25
C GLU A 156 -25.30 8.70 -30.04
N ALA A 157 -26.30 9.49 -29.63
CA ALA A 157 -26.12 10.90 -29.32
C ALA A 157 -25.16 11.13 -28.14
N ALA A 158 -25.28 10.33 -27.08
CA ALA A 158 -24.37 10.39 -25.93
C ALA A 158 -22.95 9.93 -26.29
N TRP A 159 -22.81 8.94 -27.16
CA TRP A 159 -21.50 8.51 -27.68
C TRP A 159 -20.82 9.61 -28.49
N GLU A 160 -21.56 10.27 -29.39
CA GLU A 160 -21.05 11.40 -30.15
C GLU A 160 -20.69 12.61 -29.28
N GLU A 161 -21.43 12.85 -28.18
CA GLU A 161 -21.10 13.91 -27.23
C GLU A 161 -19.76 13.65 -26.52
N GLU A 162 -19.54 12.43 -26.00
CA GLU A 162 -18.26 12.09 -25.37
C GLU A 162 -17.11 12.08 -26.38
N PHE A 163 -17.35 11.61 -27.62
CA PHE A 163 -16.34 11.66 -28.67
C PHE A 163 -16.01 13.09 -29.09
N ALA A 164 -17.01 13.97 -29.19
CA ALA A 164 -16.79 15.39 -29.45
C ALA A 164 -15.94 16.05 -28.36
N ARG A 165 -16.12 15.67 -27.09
CA ARG A 165 -15.23 16.11 -26.00
C ARG A 165 -13.83 15.54 -26.14
N TYR A 166 -13.69 14.27 -26.50
CA TYR A 166 -12.38 13.65 -26.70
C TYR A 166 -11.60 14.32 -27.84
N LYS A 167 -12.27 14.73 -28.93
CA LYS A 167 -11.67 15.50 -30.03
C LYS A 167 -11.08 16.85 -29.61
N LEU A 168 -11.57 17.43 -28.50
CA LEU A 168 -11.02 18.65 -27.92
C LEU A 168 -9.75 18.38 -27.11
N SER A 169 -9.46 17.12 -26.75
CA SER A 169 -8.26 16.78 -25.97
C SER A 169 -6.97 16.97 -26.79
N PRO A 170 -5.85 17.28 -26.13
CA PRO A 170 -4.53 17.31 -26.75
C PRO A 170 -4.11 15.95 -27.32
N GLU A 171 -4.51 14.85 -26.65
CA GLU A 171 -4.21 13.47 -27.04
C GLU A 171 -4.74 13.16 -28.45
N PHE A 172 -6.02 13.45 -28.70
CA PHE A 172 -6.62 13.27 -30.03
C PHE A 172 -5.91 14.10 -31.12
N ARG A 173 -5.49 15.33 -30.81
CA ARG A 173 -4.82 16.20 -31.79
C ARG A 173 -3.42 15.70 -32.17
N MET A 174 -2.72 15.04 -31.25
CA MET A 174 -1.31 14.67 -31.42
C MET A 174 -1.09 13.20 -31.81
N LEU A 175 -1.92 12.27 -31.32
CA LEU A 175 -1.74 10.84 -31.57
C LEU A 175 -2.54 10.33 -32.76
N ASP A 176 -3.84 10.66 -32.84
CA ASP A 176 -4.67 10.14 -33.92
C ASP A 176 -5.87 11.02 -34.27
N SER A 177 -5.60 12.03 -35.09
CA SER A 177 -6.66 12.91 -35.64
C SER A 177 -7.57 12.21 -36.66
N ARG A 178 -7.30 10.94 -37.01
CA ARG A 178 -8.09 10.14 -37.97
C ARG A 178 -9.00 9.11 -37.29
N MET A 179 -8.93 8.98 -35.97
CA MET A 179 -9.73 8.04 -35.19
C MET A 179 -11.24 8.21 -35.45
N VAL A 180 -11.95 7.09 -35.63
CA VAL A 180 -13.42 7.07 -35.77
C VAL A 180 -14.11 6.71 -34.45
N LEU A 181 -15.44 6.84 -34.39
CA LEU A 181 -16.20 6.60 -33.17
C LEU A 181 -16.00 5.17 -32.60
N GLU A 182 -15.86 4.17 -33.46
CA GLU A 182 -15.66 2.78 -33.01
C GLU A 182 -14.30 2.57 -32.33
N ASP A 183 -13.24 3.20 -32.82
CA ASP A 183 -11.93 3.18 -32.18
C ASP A 183 -11.98 3.89 -30.81
N PHE A 184 -12.67 5.03 -30.74
CA PHE A 184 -12.90 5.75 -29.48
C PHE A 184 -13.65 4.89 -28.45
N LYS A 185 -14.66 4.12 -28.86
CA LYS A 185 -15.39 3.22 -27.95
C LYS A 185 -14.46 2.20 -27.30
N GLN A 186 -13.47 1.67 -28.01
CA GLN A 186 -12.53 0.68 -27.45
C GLN A 186 -11.71 1.27 -26.29
N ILE A 187 -11.10 2.44 -26.49
CA ILE A 187 -10.32 3.12 -25.44
C ILE A 187 -11.23 3.60 -24.29
N TYR A 188 -12.44 4.08 -24.60
CA TYR A 188 -13.41 4.51 -23.61
C TYR A 188 -13.82 3.34 -22.68
N TRP A 189 -14.12 2.16 -23.24
CA TRP A 189 -14.53 1.01 -22.46
C TRP A 189 -13.44 0.53 -21.50
N MET A 190 -12.18 0.59 -21.91
CA MET A 190 -11.04 0.27 -21.05
C MET A 190 -11.00 1.22 -19.86
N GLU A 191 -11.00 2.53 -20.10
CA GLU A 191 -10.91 3.50 -19.01
C GLU A 191 -12.15 3.48 -18.10
N TRP A 192 -13.35 3.43 -18.69
CA TRP A 192 -14.60 3.37 -17.94
C TRP A 192 -14.65 2.15 -17.03
N THR A 193 -14.25 0.98 -17.53
CA THR A 193 -14.24 -0.26 -16.76
C THR A 193 -13.23 -0.18 -15.62
N HIS A 194 -12.04 0.38 -15.86
CA HIS A 194 -11.04 0.58 -14.82
C HIS A 194 -11.56 1.51 -13.71
N ARG A 195 -12.17 2.65 -14.08
CA ARG A 195 -12.79 3.61 -13.14
C ARG A 195 -13.94 2.98 -12.37
N LEU A 196 -14.84 2.24 -13.02
CA LEU A 196 -15.96 1.57 -12.37
C LEU A 196 -15.47 0.51 -11.38
N TRP A 197 -14.50 -0.32 -11.78
CA TRP A 197 -13.92 -1.31 -10.88
C TRP A 197 -13.28 -0.65 -9.66
N GLY A 198 -12.59 0.49 -9.83
CA GLY A 198 -12.04 1.26 -8.72
C GLY A 198 -13.11 1.70 -7.71
N ARG A 199 -14.27 2.17 -8.19
CA ARG A 199 -15.43 2.51 -7.35
C ARG A 199 -15.99 1.30 -6.62
N VAL A 200 -16.12 0.17 -7.33
CA VAL A 200 -16.59 -1.11 -6.74
C VAL A 200 -15.65 -1.55 -5.63
N VAL A 201 -14.32 -1.51 -5.83
CA VAL A 201 -13.32 -1.81 -4.79
C VAL A 201 -13.50 -0.88 -3.59
N GLY A 202 -13.67 0.43 -3.82
CA GLY A 202 -13.92 1.40 -2.76
C GLY A 202 -15.12 1.05 -1.88
N ILE A 203 -16.27 0.79 -2.50
CA ILE A 203 -17.53 0.49 -1.79
C ILE A 203 -17.47 -0.89 -1.12
N THR A 204 -17.04 -1.90 -1.86
CA THR A 204 -16.97 -3.29 -1.38
C THR A 204 -15.92 -3.50 -0.30
N PHE A 205 -14.92 -2.61 -0.17
CA PHE A 205 -14.01 -2.62 0.96
C PHE A 205 -14.55 -1.83 2.16
N LEU A 206 -15.08 -0.62 1.92
CA LEU A 206 -15.52 0.29 2.97
C LEU A 206 -16.71 -0.25 3.78
N VAL A 207 -17.75 -0.73 3.10
CA VAL A 207 -19.00 -1.16 3.76
C VAL A 207 -18.77 -2.38 4.66
N PRO A 208 -18.14 -3.48 4.22
CA PRO A 208 -17.84 -4.61 5.10
C PRO A 208 -16.85 -4.25 6.22
N THR A 209 -15.90 -3.35 5.96
CA THR A 209 -14.98 -2.87 7.00
C THR A 209 -15.73 -2.21 8.15
N LEU A 210 -16.66 -1.29 7.84
CA LEU A 210 -17.49 -0.64 8.86
C LEU A 210 -18.31 -1.67 9.63
N TYR A 211 -18.94 -2.61 8.92
CA TYR A 211 -19.68 -3.72 9.55
C TYR A 211 -18.80 -4.53 10.51
N PHE A 212 -17.60 -4.96 10.12
CA PHE A 212 -16.72 -5.76 10.97
C PHE A 212 -16.26 -5.01 12.22
N ILE A 213 -16.02 -3.70 12.12
CA ILE A 213 -15.62 -2.86 13.25
C ILE A 213 -16.80 -2.67 14.22
N VAL A 214 -17.97 -2.27 13.71
CA VAL A 214 -19.17 -2.04 14.53
C VAL A 214 -19.63 -3.32 15.23
N ARG A 215 -19.58 -4.47 14.54
CA ARG A 215 -19.91 -5.79 15.11
C ARG A 215 -18.78 -6.40 15.93
N LYS A 216 -17.68 -5.67 16.18
CA LYS A 216 -16.52 -6.11 16.98
C LYS A 216 -15.96 -7.48 16.53
N ARG A 217 -15.97 -7.74 15.22
CA ARG A 217 -15.41 -8.97 14.61
C ARG A 217 -13.89 -8.92 14.44
N VAL A 218 -13.28 -7.79 14.78
CA VAL A 218 -11.84 -7.51 14.65
C VAL A 218 -11.24 -7.09 15.98
N SER A 219 -9.95 -7.38 16.21
CA SER A 219 -9.24 -6.80 17.35
C SER A 219 -9.05 -5.28 17.17
N ARG A 220 -8.89 -4.54 18.29
CA ARG A 220 -8.71 -3.07 18.26
C ARG A 220 -7.59 -2.62 17.33
N GLY A 221 -6.46 -3.32 17.35
CA GLY A 221 -5.33 -3.02 16.45
C GLY A 221 -5.63 -3.32 14.98
N MET A 222 -6.46 -4.31 14.69
CA MET A 222 -6.89 -4.61 13.32
C MET A 222 -7.91 -3.59 12.80
N ALA A 223 -8.80 -3.08 13.65
CA ALA A 223 -9.73 -2.01 13.28
C ALA A 223 -9.00 -0.77 12.75
N GLY A 224 -7.96 -0.30 13.45
CA GLY A 224 -7.14 0.83 12.99
C GLY A 224 -6.43 0.55 11.65
N LYS A 225 -5.97 -0.68 11.41
CA LYS A 225 -5.37 -1.05 10.12
C LYS A 225 -6.37 -1.08 8.99
N LEU A 226 -7.59 -1.58 9.22
CA LEU A 226 -8.65 -1.57 8.20
C LEU A 226 -9.05 -0.14 7.81
N LEU A 227 -9.16 0.76 8.80
CA LEU A 227 -9.38 2.19 8.53
C LEU A 227 -8.22 2.81 7.75
N GLY A 228 -6.98 2.47 8.08
CA GLY A 228 -5.80 2.89 7.32
C GLY A 228 -5.84 2.41 5.86
N ILE A 229 -6.25 1.16 5.61
CA ILE A 229 -6.43 0.64 4.24
C ILE A 229 -7.58 1.37 3.52
N CYS A 230 -8.69 1.68 4.20
CA CYS A 230 -9.75 2.51 3.60
C CYS A 230 -9.22 3.89 3.20
N GLY A 231 -8.41 4.51 4.04
CA GLY A 231 -7.73 5.77 3.73
C GLY A 231 -6.81 5.66 2.51
N LEU A 232 -6.04 4.56 2.39
CA LEU A 232 -5.21 4.29 1.22
C LEU A 232 -6.02 4.10 -0.06
N ILE A 233 -7.17 3.43 -0.01
CA ILE A 233 -8.07 3.26 -1.17
C ILE A 233 -8.68 4.61 -1.58
N GLY A 234 -9.09 5.44 -0.62
CA GLY A 234 -9.57 6.80 -0.90
C GLY A 234 -8.47 7.66 -1.53
N PHE A 235 -7.25 7.59 -0.99
CA PHE A 235 -6.08 8.27 -1.54
C PHE A 235 -5.73 7.78 -2.94
N GLN A 236 -5.88 6.48 -3.21
CA GLN A 236 -5.75 5.88 -4.54
C GLN A 236 -6.70 6.51 -5.56
N GLY A 237 -7.98 6.66 -5.22
CA GLY A 237 -8.94 7.37 -6.07
C GLY A 237 -8.56 8.84 -6.31
N GLY A 238 -8.07 9.51 -5.27
CA GLY A 238 -7.56 10.89 -5.38
C GLY A 238 -6.33 11.02 -6.30
N LEU A 239 -5.37 10.08 -6.20
CA LEU A 239 -4.22 10.01 -7.09
C LEU A 239 -4.64 9.73 -8.54
N GLY A 240 -5.58 8.80 -8.76
CA GLY A 240 -6.11 8.49 -10.09
C GLY A 240 -6.77 9.70 -10.75
N TRP A 241 -7.59 10.45 -10.00
CA TRP A 241 -8.15 11.72 -10.47
C TRP A 241 -7.06 12.74 -10.82
N TRP A 242 -6.08 12.92 -9.93
CA TRP A 242 -4.97 13.84 -10.17
C TRP A 242 -4.18 13.46 -11.42
N MET A 243 -3.94 12.17 -11.64
CA MET A 243 -3.24 11.61 -12.79
C MET A 243 -3.89 12.02 -14.11
N VAL A 244 -5.22 11.87 -14.23
CA VAL A 244 -5.98 12.26 -15.43
C VAL A 244 -6.02 13.78 -15.59
N LYS A 245 -6.44 14.51 -14.55
CA LYS A 245 -6.58 15.98 -14.59
C LYS A 245 -5.30 16.66 -15.04
N SER A 246 -4.17 16.14 -14.60
CA SER A 246 -2.87 16.70 -14.88
C SER A 246 -2.24 16.21 -16.18
N GLY A 247 -2.80 15.18 -16.82
CA GLY A 247 -2.44 14.73 -18.17
C GLY A 247 -3.15 15.50 -19.29
N LEU A 248 -4.17 16.31 -18.95
CA LEU A 248 -4.98 17.08 -19.90
C LEU A 248 -4.61 18.59 -19.97
N LYS A 249 -3.50 19.01 -19.35
CA LYS A 249 -3.10 20.43 -19.27
C LYS A 249 -2.26 20.87 -20.47
N ASP A 250 -2.72 21.90 -21.18
CA ASP A 250 -2.10 22.40 -22.41
C ASP A 250 -0.61 22.77 -22.27
N ASP A 251 -0.20 23.35 -21.12
CA ASP A 251 1.18 23.78 -20.85
C ASP A 251 2.23 22.65 -20.85
N LEU A 252 1.80 21.38 -20.81
CA LEU A 252 2.70 20.22 -20.88
C LEU A 252 3.11 19.88 -22.32
N PHE A 253 2.49 20.50 -23.33
CA PHE A 253 2.62 20.11 -24.73
C PHE A 253 3.46 21.09 -25.57
N ASP A 254 3.88 22.22 -25.00
CA ASP A 254 4.69 23.25 -25.70
C ASP A 254 6.17 22.85 -25.91
N LYS A 255 6.63 21.74 -25.33
CA LYS A 255 8.05 21.30 -25.39
C LYS A 255 8.29 20.01 -26.19
N GLY A 256 7.51 19.77 -27.25
CA GLY A 256 7.68 18.56 -28.07
C GLY A 256 7.44 17.25 -27.31
N GLN A 257 6.72 17.32 -26.18
CA GLN A 257 6.39 16.16 -25.36
C GLN A 257 5.00 15.63 -25.72
N HIS A 258 4.88 14.31 -25.90
CA HIS A 258 3.62 13.64 -26.20
C HIS A 258 2.61 13.78 -25.04
N PRO A 259 1.29 13.87 -25.32
CA PRO A 259 0.28 13.93 -24.28
C PRO A 259 0.22 12.64 -23.49
N ARG A 260 0.85 12.61 -22.33
CA ARG A 260 0.86 11.42 -21.48
C ARG A 260 0.84 11.77 -20.00
N VAL A 261 0.31 10.83 -19.24
CA VAL A 261 0.46 10.81 -17.79
C VAL A 261 1.94 10.73 -17.45
N SER A 262 2.43 11.68 -16.64
CA SER A 262 3.80 11.64 -16.13
C SER A 262 4.12 10.28 -15.48
N GLN A 263 5.25 9.69 -15.85
CA GLN A 263 5.78 8.44 -15.31
C GLN A 263 5.87 8.46 -13.78
N TYR A 264 6.10 9.64 -13.18
CA TYR A 264 6.09 9.82 -11.73
C TYR A 264 4.71 9.60 -11.12
N ARG A 265 3.65 10.11 -11.75
CA ARG A 265 2.26 9.94 -11.28
C ARG A 265 1.80 8.51 -11.47
N LEU A 266 2.14 7.91 -12.62
CA LEU A 266 1.90 6.50 -12.89
C LEU A 266 2.55 5.60 -11.83
N ALA A 267 3.85 5.79 -11.57
CA ALA A 267 4.59 5.04 -10.57
C ALA A 267 4.04 5.27 -9.15
N ALA A 268 3.66 6.50 -8.80
CA ALA A 268 3.05 6.80 -7.50
C ALA A 268 1.68 6.11 -7.34
N HIS A 269 0.84 6.14 -8.37
CA HIS A 269 -0.45 5.47 -8.38
C HIS A 269 -0.29 3.95 -8.26
N LEU A 270 0.58 3.33 -9.07
CA LEU A 270 0.87 1.90 -9.00
C LEU A 270 1.47 1.49 -7.64
N GLY A 271 2.44 2.25 -7.14
CA GLY A 271 3.12 1.97 -5.87
C GLY A 271 2.19 2.02 -4.67
N THR A 272 1.27 2.98 -4.64
CA THR A 272 0.29 3.07 -3.54
C THR A 272 -0.79 2.00 -3.66
N ALA A 273 -1.16 1.56 -4.87
CA ALA A 273 -1.98 0.36 -5.07
C ALA A 273 -1.28 -0.91 -4.55
N PHE A 274 0.02 -1.07 -4.83
CA PHE A 274 0.83 -2.18 -4.31
C PHE A 274 0.90 -2.18 -2.78
N ILE A 275 1.06 -1.01 -2.16
CA ILE A 275 1.06 -0.88 -0.70
C ILE A 275 -0.31 -1.28 -0.11
N ALA A 276 -1.42 -0.82 -0.70
CA ALA A 276 -2.76 -1.19 -0.26
C ALA A 276 -2.99 -2.71 -0.40
N TYR A 277 -2.62 -3.29 -1.55
CA TYR A 277 -2.66 -4.73 -1.80
C TYR A 277 -1.85 -5.51 -0.77
N LEU A 278 -0.57 -5.13 -0.55
CA LEU A 278 0.29 -5.79 0.42
C LEU A 278 -0.26 -5.66 1.83
N ALA A 279 -0.84 -4.52 2.21
CA ALA A 279 -1.48 -4.36 3.51
C ALA A 279 -2.66 -5.33 3.69
N MET A 280 -3.48 -5.54 2.65
CA MET A 280 -4.57 -6.50 2.68
C MET A 280 -4.05 -7.94 2.82
N VAL A 281 -3.14 -8.36 1.93
CA VAL A 281 -2.53 -9.69 1.95
C VAL A 281 -1.85 -9.96 3.30
N TRP A 282 -1.02 -9.03 3.76
CA TRP A 282 -0.25 -9.16 4.99
C TRP A 282 -1.15 -9.34 6.21
N ASN A 283 -2.22 -8.55 6.33
CA ASN A 283 -3.14 -8.65 7.46
C ASN A 283 -4.05 -9.87 7.37
N GLY A 284 -4.52 -10.26 6.17
CA GLY A 284 -5.28 -11.48 5.95
C GLY A 284 -4.51 -12.73 6.36
N LEU A 285 -3.27 -12.87 5.85
CA LEU A 285 -2.37 -13.96 6.23
C LEU A 285 -2.02 -13.94 7.73
N GLY A 286 -1.85 -12.75 8.29
CA GLY A 286 -1.62 -12.56 9.73
C GLY A 286 -2.74 -13.12 10.59
N ILE A 287 -4.00 -12.83 10.24
CA ILE A 287 -5.17 -13.36 10.96
C ILE A 287 -5.23 -14.89 10.84
N LEU A 288 -5.07 -15.45 9.64
CA LEU A 288 -5.08 -16.91 9.45
C LEU A 288 -3.96 -17.61 10.23
N ARG A 289 -2.78 -16.99 10.29
CA ARG A 289 -1.65 -17.48 11.09
C ARG A 289 -1.93 -17.42 12.59
N GLU A 290 -2.50 -16.33 13.10
CA GLU A 290 -2.90 -16.20 14.51
C GLU A 290 -3.87 -17.31 14.90
N HIS A 291 -4.89 -17.57 14.07
CA HIS A 291 -5.84 -18.68 14.29
C HIS A 291 -5.15 -20.03 14.36
N ARG A 292 -4.22 -20.33 13.43
CA ARG A 292 -3.49 -21.60 13.42
C ARG A 292 -2.61 -21.78 14.66
N LEU A 293 -1.96 -20.71 15.10
CA LEU A 293 -1.09 -20.74 16.28
C LEU A 293 -1.88 -20.95 17.58
N VAL A 294 -3.08 -20.40 17.68
CA VAL A 294 -3.94 -20.51 18.87
C VAL A 294 -4.74 -21.81 18.88
N SER A 295 -5.09 -22.39 17.72
CA SER A 295 -5.84 -23.65 17.66
C SER A 295 -5.05 -24.84 18.20
N ASN A 296 -3.73 -24.86 18.02
CA ASN A 296 -2.84 -25.83 18.65
C ASN A 296 -1.64 -25.09 19.29
N PRO A 297 -1.81 -24.59 20.52
CA PRO A 297 -0.84 -23.68 21.12
C PRO A 297 0.49 -24.36 21.49
N ALA A 298 0.50 -25.67 21.73
CA ALA A 298 1.72 -26.44 21.96
C ALA A 298 2.61 -26.49 20.70
N GLU A 299 2.03 -26.85 19.55
CA GLU A 299 2.74 -26.80 18.26
C GLU A 299 3.12 -25.37 17.86
N GLY A 300 2.21 -24.41 18.11
CA GLY A 300 2.46 -22.99 17.88
C GLY A 300 3.67 -22.47 18.65
N SER A 301 3.79 -22.84 19.93
CA SER A 301 4.94 -22.49 20.77
C SER A 301 6.23 -23.09 20.25
N LYS A 302 6.24 -24.40 19.91
CA LYS A 302 7.40 -25.07 19.31
C LYS A 302 7.86 -24.40 18.02
N LEU A 303 6.93 -24.04 17.14
CA LEU A 303 7.22 -23.32 15.89
C LEU A 303 7.81 -21.94 16.17
N LEU A 304 7.25 -21.17 17.10
CA LEU A 304 7.76 -19.82 17.41
C LEU A 304 9.16 -19.89 18.03
N GLN A 305 9.42 -20.83 18.95
CA GLN A 305 10.74 -21.08 19.51
C GLN A 305 11.76 -21.46 18.43
N GLN A 306 11.39 -22.37 17.52
CA GLN A 306 12.21 -22.73 16.36
C GLN A 306 12.53 -21.51 15.50
N LEU A 307 11.56 -20.63 15.25
CA LEU A 307 11.75 -19.41 14.46
C LEU A 307 12.53 -18.31 15.20
N GLN A 308 12.64 -18.35 16.54
CA GLN A 308 13.42 -17.39 17.33
C GLN A 308 14.92 -17.71 17.37
N ARG A 309 15.31 -18.92 16.96
CA ARG A 309 16.69 -19.36 16.89
C ARG A 309 17.59 -18.36 16.12
N PRO A 310 18.78 -18.01 16.65
CA PRO A 310 19.63 -16.95 16.12
C PRO A 310 20.11 -17.20 14.68
N GLU A 311 20.25 -18.46 14.28
CA GLU A 311 20.68 -18.92 12.96
C GLU A 311 19.75 -18.43 11.84
N LEU A 312 18.46 -18.20 12.14
CA LEU A 312 17.49 -17.68 11.18
C LEU A 312 17.46 -16.14 11.10
N ARG A 313 18.19 -15.42 11.96
CA ARG A 313 18.24 -13.95 11.92
C ARG A 313 18.72 -13.38 10.58
N PRO A 314 19.85 -13.82 9.99
CA PRO A 314 20.29 -13.33 8.68
C PRO A 314 19.23 -13.62 7.60
N PHE A 315 18.71 -14.85 7.55
CA PHE A 315 17.66 -15.24 6.60
C PHE A 315 16.43 -14.31 6.67
N LYS A 316 15.92 -14.03 7.87
CA LYS A 316 14.77 -13.12 8.07
C LYS A 316 15.08 -11.67 7.66
N ARG A 317 16.28 -11.17 7.94
CA ARG A 317 16.72 -9.83 7.55
C ARG A 317 16.84 -9.72 6.03
N THR A 318 17.42 -10.72 5.38
CA THR A 318 17.54 -10.77 3.93
C THR A 318 16.17 -10.82 3.25
N ILE A 319 15.20 -11.58 3.78
CA ILE A 319 13.82 -11.54 3.25
C ILE A 319 13.21 -10.14 3.32
N ALA A 320 13.42 -9.42 4.42
CA ALA A 320 12.93 -8.05 4.56
C ALA A 320 13.60 -7.11 3.53
N ALA A 321 14.92 -7.22 3.36
CA ALA A 321 15.65 -6.47 2.34
C ALA A 321 15.18 -6.81 0.92
N LEU A 322 14.97 -8.10 0.62
CA LEU A 322 14.43 -8.55 -0.66
C LEU A 322 13.01 -8.06 -0.91
N SER A 323 12.19 -7.92 0.13
CA SER A 323 10.84 -7.35 -0.01
C SER A 323 10.91 -5.91 -0.53
N ILE A 324 11.86 -5.12 -0.01
CA ILE A 324 12.10 -3.75 -0.43
C ILE A 324 12.69 -3.73 -1.85
N LEU A 325 13.74 -4.54 -2.11
CA LEU A 325 14.36 -4.62 -3.42
C LEU A 325 13.35 -5.02 -4.50
N THR A 326 12.54 -6.06 -4.27
CA THR A 326 11.50 -6.49 -5.21
C THR A 326 10.46 -5.39 -5.46
N PHE A 327 10.06 -4.65 -4.43
CA PHE A 327 9.16 -3.51 -4.58
C PHE A 327 9.80 -2.41 -5.44
N VAL A 328 11.05 -2.05 -5.17
CA VAL A 328 11.80 -1.03 -5.94
C VAL A 328 11.96 -1.46 -7.39
N THR A 329 12.30 -2.72 -7.66
CA THR A 329 12.38 -3.28 -9.02
C THR A 329 11.04 -3.22 -9.76
N ALA A 330 9.94 -3.51 -9.07
CA ALA A 330 8.61 -3.35 -9.67
C ALA A 330 8.28 -1.88 -9.98
N MET A 331 8.69 -0.95 -9.12
CA MET A 331 8.50 0.49 -9.34
C MET A 331 9.37 1.03 -10.46
N SER A 332 10.61 0.57 -10.63
CA SER A 332 11.42 0.95 -11.80
C SER A 332 10.80 0.46 -13.10
N GLY A 333 10.13 -0.69 -13.10
CA GLY A 333 9.33 -1.16 -14.24
C GLY A 333 8.15 -0.22 -14.58
N ALA A 334 7.56 0.44 -13.59
CA ALA A 334 6.53 1.46 -13.81
C ALA A 334 7.08 2.70 -14.54
N LEU A 335 8.34 3.07 -14.28
CA LEU A 335 9.03 4.15 -14.99
C LEU A 335 9.32 3.74 -16.44
N VAL A 336 9.77 2.50 -16.66
CA VAL A 336 9.98 1.94 -18.01
C VAL A 336 8.69 1.99 -18.83
N ALA A 337 7.57 1.53 -18.26
CA ALA A 337 6.26 1.59 -18.91
C ALA A 337 5.75 3.03 -19.09
N GLY A 338 6.04 3.93 -18.15
CA GLY A 338 5.66 5.34 -18.23
C GLY A 338 6.35 6.10 -19.35
N LEU A 339 7.61 5.74 -19.64
CA LEU A 339 8.45 6.37 -20.67
C LEU A 339 8.44 5.63 -22.01
N ASP A 340 7.72 4.52 -22.12
CA ASP A 340 7.74 3.59 -23.27
C ASP A 340 9.16 3.06 -23.56
N ALA A 341 9.99 3.02 -22.52
CA ALA A 341 11.41 2.67 -22.60
C ALA A 341 11.66 1.19 -22.94
N GLY A 342 10.62 0.35 -22.92
CA GLY A 342 10.71 -1.06 -23.32
C GLY A 342 10.98 -1.27 -24.81
N LEU A 343 10.78 -0.24 -25.64
CA LEU A 343 10.94 -0.28 -27.09
C LEU A 343 12.32 0.25 -27.57
N ILE A 344 13.21 0.65 -26.65
CA ILE A 344 14.47 1.31 -27.00
C ILE A 344 15.56 0.28 -27.31
N TYR A 345 15.91 -0.55 -26.34
CA TYR A 345 16.83 -1.67 -26.53
C TYR A 345 16.07 -2.98 -26.31
N ASN A 346 16.08 -3.88 -27.29
CA ASN A 346 15.27 -5.11 -27.26
C ASN A 346 16.10 -6.40 -27.23
N ASP A 347 17.42 -6.29 -27.34
CA ASP A 347 18.35 -7.38 -27.05
C ASP A 347 18.53 -7.56 -25.54
N PHE A 348 18.91 -8.78 -25.14
CA PHE A 348 19.32 -9.11 -23.78
C PHE A 348 20.38 -10.22 -23.83
N PRO A 349 21.48 -10.15 -23.03
CA PRO A 349 21.82 -9.10 -22.07
C PRO A 349 22.36 -7.80 -22.67
N TRP A 350 22.65 -7.76 -23.96
CA TRP A 350 23.19 -6.57 -24.65
C TRP A 350 22.17 -5.43 -24.73
N MET A 351 22.68 -4.20 -24.81
CA MET A 351 21.95 -2.98 -25.12
C MET A 351 22.68 -2.28 -26.27
N GLY A 352 22.40 -2.73 -27.50
CA GLY A 352 23.12 -2.32 -28.70
C GLY A 352 24.40 -3.13 -28.87
N GLN A 353 25.52 -2.45 -29.13
CA GLN A 353 26.81 -3.12 -29.40
C GLN A 353 27.53 -3.64 -28.14
N GLY A 354 27.04 -3.30 -26.94
CA GLY A 354 27.68 -3.64 -25.67
C GLY A 354 26.67 -4.03 -24.59
N LEU A 355 27.18 -4.35 -23.39
CA LEU A 355 26.32 -4.60 -22.22
C LEU A 355 25.68 -3.32 -21.67
N LEU A 356 26.29 -2.18 -21.93
CA LEU A 356 25.80 -0.85 -21.55
C LEU A 356 25.58 -0.01 -22.82
N PRO A 357 24.54 0.83 -22.85
CA PRO A 357 24.39 1.85 -23.88
C PRO A 357 25.56 2.83 -23.88
N PRO A 358 25.80 3.56 -24.99
CA PRO A 358 26.79 4.62 -25.02
C PRO A 358 26.55 5.68 -23.94
N LYS A 359 27.62 6.18 -23.30
CA LYS A 359 27.52 7.18 -22.21
C LYS A 359 26.73 8.43 -22.60
N ARG A 360 26.85 8.87 -23.86
CA ARG A 360 26.10 10.02 -24.42
C ARG A 360 24.58 9.81 -24.38
N GLU A 361 24.12 8.56 -24.51
CA GLU A 361 22.70 8.21 -24.49
C GLU A 361 22.21 7.98 -23.06
N MET A 362 23.09 7.58 -22.14
CA MET A 362 22.74 7.40 -20.73
C MET A 362 22.70 8.72 -19.94
N LEU A 363 23.56 9.67 -20.27
CA LEU A 363 23.74 10.94 -19.56
C LEU A 363 23.60 12.11 -20.54
N ASP A 364 22.39 12.26 -21.08
CA ASP A 364 22.07 13.32 -22.02
C ASP A 364 21.75 14.62 -21.24
N PRO A 365 22.47 15.73 -21.51
CA PRO A 365 22.18 17.05 -20.91
C PRO A 365 20.76 17.55 -21.16
N PHE A 366 20.07 17.05 -22.19
CA PHE A 366 18.67 17.38 -22.49
C PHE A 366 17.73 17.19 -21.29
N TYR A 367 17.96 16.15 -20.47
CA TYR A 367 17.12 15.86 -19.30
C TYR A 367 17.46 16.70 -18.06
N SER A 368 18.51 17.54 -18.12
CA SER A 368 18.82 18.45 -17.02
C SER A 368 17.91 19.68 -17.05
N HIS A 369 17.34 20.04 -15.90
CA HIS A 369 16.46 21.21 -15.79
C HIS A 369 17.15 22.42 -15.17
N VAL A 370 18.45 22.32 -14.87
CA VAL A 370 19.26 23.41 -14.28
C VAL A 370 20.49 23.68 -15.14
N SER A 371 20.85 24.95 -15.27
CA SER A 371 21.98 25.37 -16.11
C SER A 371 23.33 24.82 -15.66
N ASP A 372 23.47 24.49 -14.37
CA ASP A 372 24.70 23.93 -13.79
C ASP A 372 24.77 22.40 -13.86
N GLN A 373 23.77 21.74 -14.46
CA GLN A 373 23.69 20.28 -14.67
C GLN A 373 23.85 19.42 -13.40
N LYS A 374 23.66 19.99 -12.20
CA LYS A 374 23.77 19.21 -10.95
C LYS A 374 22.70 18.12 -10.85
N ASP A 375 21.62 18.23 -11.62
CA ASP A 375 20.56 17.23 -11.67
C ASP A 375 20.72 16.17 -12.76
N LEU A 376 21.79 16.23 -13.56
CA LEU A 376 22.00 15.38 -14.74
C LEU A 376 21.78 13.90 -14.44
N VAL A 377 22.45 13.37 -13.42
CA VAL A 377 22.44 11.93 -13.12
C VAL A 377 21.05 11.47 -12.70
N TRP A 378 20.46 12.09 -11.67
CA TRP A 378 19.20 11.60 -11.14
C TRP A 378 18.01 11.89 -12.05
N ARG A 379 18.08 12.93 -12.89
CA ARG A 379 17.10 13.18 -13.96
C ARG A 379 17.18 12.09 -15.01
N ASN A 380 18.37 11.79 -15.52
CA ASN A 380 18.52 10.72 -16.50
C ASN A 380 18.04 9.37 -15.92
N MET A 381 18.32 9.06 -14.65
CA MET A 381 17.84 7.83 -14.00
C MET A 381 16.31 7.71 -13.90
N LEU A 382 15.55 8.79 -14.07
CA LEU A 382 14.09 8.83 -13.87
C LEU A 382 13.30 9.28 -15.11
N GLU A 383 13.94 9.96 -16.05
CA GLU A 383 13.32 10.62 -17.20
C GLU A 383 13.93 10.20 -18.53
N ASN A 384 15.20 9.76 -18.56
CA ASN A 384 15.82 9.26 -19.78
C ASN A 384 15.43 7.80 -20.02
N PRO A 385 14.71 7.47 -21.12
CA PRO A 385 14.27 6.11 -21.41
C PRO A 385 15.42 5.09 -21.45
N VAL A 386 16.58 5.47 -21.98
CA VAL A 386 17.75 4.59 -22.09
C VAL A 386 18.26 4.18 -20.71
N LEU A 387 18.50 5.18 -19.83
CA LEU A 387 19.04 4.91 -18.50
C LEU A 387 17.99 4.25 -17.59
N VAL A 388 16.72 4.65 -17.68
CA VAL A 388 15.62 4.02 -16.94
C VAL A 388 15.48 2.53 -17.31
N GLN A 389 15.61 2.19 -18.59
CA GLN A 389 15.59 0.81 -19.03
C GLN A 389 16.78 0.01 -18.48
N LEU A 390 17.98 0.58 -18.52
CA LEU A 390 19.18 -0.03 -17.94
C LEU A 390 19.04 -0.23 -16.42
N ASP A 391 18.59 0.79 -15.69
CA ASP A 391 18.38 0.75 -14.24
C ASP A 391 17.41 -0.38 -13.87
N HIS A 392 16.32 -0.53 -14.61
CA HIS A 392 15.38 -1.63 -14.41
C HIS A 392 16.02 -3.00 -14.66
N ARG A 393 16.81 -3.16 -15.74
CA ARG A 393 17.54 -4.42 -16.04
C ARG A 393 18.54 -4.78 -14.93
N ILE A 394 19.27 -3.80 -14.40
CA ILE A 394 20.22 -3.99 -13.28
C ILE A 394 19.46 -4.38 -12.00
N LEU A 395 18.35 -3.71 -11.70
CA LEU A 395 17.52 -4.03 -10.54
C LEU A 395 16.89 -5.43 -10.65
N ALA A 396 16.42 -5.82 -11.84
CA ALA A 396 15.84 -7.13 -12.10
C ALA A 396 16.88 -8.26 -11.94
N THR A 397 18.06 -8.11 -12.55
CA THR A 397 19.16 -9.09 -12.43
C THR A 397 19.69 -9.17 -11.00
N SER A 398 19.80 -8.04 -10.29
CA SER A 398 20.15 -8.00 -8.86
C SER A 398 19.10 -8.70 -8.00
N THR A 399 17.81 -8.48 -8.26
CA THR A 399 16.70 -9.12 -7.54
C THR A 399 16.71 -10.63 -7.74
N PHE A 400 16.86 -11.09 -9.00
CA PHE A 400 17.00 -12.50 -9.34
C PHE A 400 18.18 -13.14 -8.59
N THR A 401 19.36 -12.55 -8.73
CA THR A 401 20.59 -13.06 -8.11
C THR A 401 20.47 -13.12 -6.60
N ALA A 402 19.92 -12.08 -5.96
CA ALA A 402 19.75 -12.04 -4.51
C ALA A 402 18.72 -13.07 -4.01
N ILE A 403 17.66 -13.35 -4.76
CA ILE A 403 16.69 -14.41 -4.44
C ILE A 403 17.32 -15.80 -4.58
N ILE A 404 18.06 -16.06 -5.66
CA ILE A 404 18.77 -17.33 -5.87
C ILE A 404 19.83 -17.53 -4.78
N ALA A 405 20.59 -16.48 -4.44
CA ALA A 405 21.56 -16.52 -3.35
C ALA A 405 20.90 -16.82 -1.99
N LEU A 406 19.75 -16.23 -1.69
CA LEU A 406 19.00 -16.54 -0.47
C LEU A 406 18.50 -17.98 -0.44
N TRP A 407 18.02 -18.49 -1.58
CA TRP A 407 17.61 -19.90 -1.71
C TRP A 407 18.80 -20.84 -1.48
N ALA A 408 19.93 -20.58 -2.16
CA ALA A 408 21.16 -21.35 -2.00
C ALA A 408 21.64 -21.32 -0.53
N TYR A 409 21.65 -20.14 0.09
CA TYR A 409 21.95 -19.99 1.52
C TYR A 409 21.01 -20.84 2.40
N SER A 410 19.70 -20.82 2.13
CA SER A 410 18.73 -21.63 2.89
C SER A 410 18.89 -23.14 2.71
N ARG A 411 19.46 -23.58 1.57
CA ARG A 411 19.57 -24.98 1.16
C ARG A 411 20.91 -25.61 1.54
N PHE A 412 22.00 -24.87 1.39
CA PHE A 412 23.37 -25.36 1.56
C PHE A 412 23.97 -25.00 2.91
N ASN A 413 23.47 -23.97 3.60
CA ASN A 413 23.89 -23.74 4.99
C ASN A 413 23.22 -24.77 5.92
N THR A 414 24.00 -25.72 6.45
CA THR A 414 23.52 -26.82 7.28
C THR A 414 22.72 -26.36 8.50
N ARG A 415 23.13 -25.27 9.16
CA ARG A 415 22.47 -24.72 10.36
C ARG A 415 21.09 -24.14 10.04
N VAL A 416 21.00 -23.38 8.94
CA VAL A 416 19.74 -22.80 8.46
C VAL A 416 18.81 -23.90 7.97
N ARG A 417 19.30 -24.82 7.14
CA ARG A 417 18.53 -25.96 6.61
C ARG A 417 17.92 -26.81 7.72
N ALA A 418 18.67 -27.12 8.76
CA ALA A 418 18.18 -27.91 9.89
C ALA A 418 17.12 -27.18 10.72
N THR A 419 17.20 -25.85 10.77
CA THR A 419 16.30 -25.02 11.61
C THR A 419 15.06 -24.52 10.85
N LEU A 420 15.12 -24.43 9.52
CA LEU A 420 14.04 -23.83 8.71
C LEU A 420 12.81 -24.75 8.64
N PRO A 421 11.60 -24.29 9.01
CA PRO A 421 10.40 -25.10 8.90
C PRO A 421 10.11 -25.51 7.44
N LYS A 422 9.60 -26.73 7.22
CA LYS A 422 9.27 -27.26 5.88
C LYS A 422 8.42 -26.29 5.04
N GLN A 423 7.45 -25.63 5.65
CA GLN A 423 6.59 -24.65 4.97
C GLN A 423 7.35 -23.39 4.54
N ALA A 424 8.36 -22.94 5.30
CA ALA A 424 9.21 -21.82 4.89
C ALA A 424 10.15 -22.23 3.75
N SER A 425 10.71 -23.45 3.78
CA SER A 425 11.51 -23.99 2.68
C SER A 425 10.72 -24.11 1.38
N LYS A 426 9.49 -24.65 1.41
CA LYS A 426 8.57 -24.65 0.26
C LYS A 426 8.25 -23.23 -0.23
N GLY A 427 8.08 -22.30 0.70
CA GLY A 427 7.87 -20.88 0.37
C GLY A 427 9.06 -20.27 -0.37
N MET A 428 10.28 -20.55 0.07
CA MET A 428 11.51 -20.10 -0.60
C MET A 428 11.60 -20.65 -2.03
N LEU A 429 11.30 -21.93 -2.22
CA LEU A 429 11.25 -22.53 -3.56
C LEU A 429 10.17 -21.90 -4.44
N GLY A 430 8.99 -21.59 -3.88
CA GLY A 430 7.94 -20.86 -4.60
C GLY A 430 8.41 -19.47 -5.08
N VAL A 431 9.18 -18.74 -4.27
CA VAL A 431 9.76 -17.45 -4.67
C VAL A 431 10.79 -17.62 -5.79
N VAL A 432 11.58 -18.71 -5.79
CA VAL A 432 12.49 -19.04 -6.90
C VAL A 432 11.71 -19.24 -8.20
N HIS A 433 10.64 -20.03 -8.19
CA HIS A 433 9.82 -20.23 -9.40
C HIS A 433 9.22 -18.91 -9.92
N LEU A 434 8.71 -18.07 -9.02
CA LEU A 434 8.15 -16.77 -9.40
C LEU A 434 9.19 -15.84 -10.00
N VAL A 435 10.41 -15.77 -9.44
CA VAL A 435 11.44 -14.88 -9.99
C VAL A 435 11.99 -15.40 -11.32
N SER A 436 12.11 -16.73 -11.49
CA SER A 436 12.49 -17.32 -12.77
C SER A 436 11.45 -17.02 -13.86
N LEU A 437 10.16 -17.19 -13.55
CA LEU A 437 9.09 -16.82 -14.47
C LEU A 437 9.13 -15.32 -14.80
N GLN A 438 9.38 -14.46 -13.80
CA GLN A 438 9.45 -13.03 -14.00
C GLN A 438 10.57 -12.61 -14.96
N VAL A 439 11.75 -13.23 -14.84
CA VAL A 439 12.88 -12.99 -15.75
C VAL A 439 12.53 -13.44 -17.17
N VAL A 440 11.93 -14.63 -17.32
CA VAL A 440 11.47 -15.13 -18.64
C VAL A 440 10.48 -14.14 -19.27
N LEU A 441 9.46 -13.72 -18.53
CA LEU A 441 8.48 -12.74 -19.01
C LEU A 441 9.14 -11.41 -19.41
N GLY A 442 10.13 -10.95 -18.65
CA GLY A 442 10.84 -9.69 -18.92
C GLY A 442 11.66 -9.77 -20.20
N ILE A 443 12.45 -10.83 -20.36
CA ILE A 443 13.25 -11.06 -21.58
C ILE A 443 12.34 -11.25 -22.79
N SER A 444 11.26 -12.02 -22.68
CA SER A 444 10.28 -12.19 -23.76
C SER A 444 9.60 -10.88 -24.14
N THR A 445 9.30 -10.00 -23.16
CA THR A 445 8.74 -8.67 -23.44
C THR A 445 9.70 -7.84 -24.30
N LEU A 446 11.02 -7.97 -24.11
CA LEU A 446 12.01 -7.29 -24.94
C LEU A 446 12.09 -7.91 -26.34
N TRP A 447 12.27 -9.23 -26.44
CA TRP A 447 12.45 -9.92 -27.72
C TRP A 447 11.27 -9.75 -28.69
N TYR A 448 10.05 -9.64 -28.16
CA TYR A 448 8.85 -9.47 -28.99
C TYR A 448 8.37 -8.02 -29.11
N LEU A 449 9.20 -7.03 -28.75
CA LEU A 449 8.87 -5.59 -28.88
C LEU A 449 7.63 -5.18 -28.08
N VAL A 450 7.59 -5.56 -26.80
CA VAL A 450 6.57 -5.20 -25.81
C VAL A 450 5.12 -5.55 -26.23
N PRO A 451 4.78 -6.82 -26.57
CA PRO A 451 3.41 -7.18 -26.84
C PRO A 451 2.55 -6.98 -25.58
N THR A 452 1.38 -6.35 -25.73
CA THR A 452 0.48 -6.02 -24.62
C THR A 452 0.21 -7.20 -23.68
N PRO A 453 -0.03 -8.44 -24.15
CA PRO A 453 -0.22 -9.59 -23.25
C PRO A 453 1.03 -9.94 -22.43
N LEU A 454 2.23 -9.88 -23.02
CA LEU A 454 3.48 -10.17 -22.32
C LEU A 454 3.82 -9.08 -21.31
N ALA A 455 3.66 -7.81 -21.68
CA ALA A 455 3.88 -6.68 -20.79
C ALA A 455 2.92 -6.72 -19.58
N ALA A 456 1.63 -7.02 -19.82
CA ALA A 456 0.65 -7.19 -18.75
C ALA A 456 0.95 -8.42 -17.87
N ALA A 457 1.36 -9.55 -18.47
CA ALA A 457 1.78 -10.73 -17.72
C ALA A 457 3.04 -10.45 -16.88
N HIS A 458 4.00 -9.68 -17.40
CA HIS A 458 5.19 -9.26 -16.66
C HIS A 458 4.83 -8.36 -15.48
N GLN A 459 3.90 -7.42 -15.64
CA GLN A 459 3.40 -6.61 -14.52
C GLN A 459 2.68 -7.46 -13.46
N ALA A 460 1.82 -8.39 -13.90
CA ALA A 460 1.13 -9.32 -13.01
C ALA A 460 2.12 -10.21 -12.24
N GLY A 461 3.15 -10.70 -12.93
CA GLY A 461 4.23 -11.50 -12.38
C GLY A 461 5.05 -10.73 -11.33
N ALA A 462 5.30 -9.43 -11.52
CA ALA A 462 6.00 -8.60 -10.54
C ALA A 462 5.22 -8.52 -9.21
N LEU A 463 3.90 -8.29 -9.29
CA LEU A 463 3.04 -8.27 -8.11
C LEU A 463 2.92 -9.66 -7.46
N ALA A 464 2.87 -10.73 -8.28
CA ALA A 464 2.87 -12.12 -7.80
C ALA A 464 4.19 -12.47 -7.07
N LEU A 465 5.33 -12.09 -7.62
CA LEU A 465 6.64 -12.25 -6.99
C LEU A 465 6.70 -11.52 -5.65
N LEU A 466 6.28 -10.26 -5.61
CA LEU A 466 6.22 -9.48 -4.38
C LEU A 466 5.28 -10.13 -3.33
N THR A 467 4.16 -10.70 -3.78
CA THR A 467 3.25 -11.50 -2.96
C THR A 467 3.95 -12.75 -2.39
N GLY A 468 4.72 -13.46 -3.22
CA GLY A 468 5.50 -14.63 -2.81
C GLY A 468 6.53 -14.30 -1.73
N VAL A 469 7.26 -13.19 -1.89
CA VAL A 469 8.23 -12.70 -0.89
C VAL A 469 7.51 -12.32 0.42
N ALA A 470 6.37 -11.62 0.33
CA ALA A 470 5.56 -11.27 1.50
C ALA A 470 4.99 -12.52 2.21
N LEU A 471 4.57 -13.53 1.46
CA LEU A 471 4.12 -14.84 1.98
C LEU A 471 5.27 -15.56 2.70
N LEU A 472 6.47 -15.57 2.13
CA LEU A 472 7.65 -16.15 2.79
C LEU A 472 7.98 -15.41 4.09
N ALA A 473 8.00 -14.08 4.06
CA ALA A 473 8.21 -13.23 5.23
C ALA A 473 7.16 -13.52 6.31
N SER A 474 5.89 -13.65 5.92
CA SER A 474 4.78 -13.93 6.84
C SER A 474 4.89 -15.31 7.48
N ARG A 475 5.58 -16.28 6.87
CA ARG A 475 5.84 -17.63 7.42
C ARG A 475 6.99 -17.68 8.42
N VAL A 476 7.98 -16.80 8.32
CA VAL A 476 9.15 -16.80 9.23
C VAL A 476 9.12 -15.72 10.31
N ARG A 477 8.20 -14.75 10.21
CA ARG A 477 8.06 -13.68 11.20
C ARG A 477 7.61 -14.22 12.55
N VAL A 478 8.25 -13.72 13.60
CA VAL A 478 7.82 -13.85 15.00
C VAL A 478 7.47 -12.46 15.51
N SER A 479 6.25 -12.29 16.03
CA SER A 479 5.80 -11.01 16.59
C SER A 479 5.53 -11.15 18.09
N LYS A 480 5.72 -10.06 18.85
CA LYS A 480 5.38 -10.02 20.29
C LYS A 480 3.92 -10.42 20.54
N ARG A 481 3.02 -9.96 19.66
CA ARG A 481 1.59 -10.32 19.69
C ARG A 481 1.37 -11.82 19.51
N SER A 482 2.02 -12.45 18.54
CA SER A 482 1.89 -13.90 18.31
C SER A 482 2.38 -14.72 19.51
N LEU A 483 3.49 -14.31 20.14
CA LEU A 483 4.00 -14.94 21.36
C LEU A 483 3.01 -14.80 22.51
N MET A 484 2.50 -13.59 22.76
CA MET A 484 1.50 -13.35 23.82
C MET A 484 0.22 -14.16 23.60
N LEU A 485 -0.29 -14.24 22.36
CA LEU A 485 -1.51 -15.00 22.05
C LEU A 485 -1.32 -16.49 22.33
N VAL A 486 -0.18 -17.07 21.91
CA VAL A 486 0.13 -18.49 22.15
C VAL A 486 0.32 -18.75 23.65
N GLN A 487 1.03 -17.88 24.36
CA GLN A 487 1.23 -18.03 25.81
C GLN A 487 -0.10 -18.00 26.57
N ARG A 488 -0.98 -17.03 26.27
CA ARG A 488 -2.32 -16.98 26.87
C ARG A 488 -3.15 -18.22 26.55
N ALA A 489 -3.07 -18.73 25.33
CA ALA A 489 -3.77 -19.96 24.93
C ALA A 489 -3.24 -21.20 25.68
N LEU A 490 -1.92 -21.30 25.92
CA LEU A 490 -1.32 -22.34 26.76
C LEU A 490 -1.80 -22.25 28.21
N GLU A 491 -1.80 -21.06 28.79
CA GLU A 491 -2.27 -20.83 30.16
C GLU A 491 -3.75 -21.19 30.31
N GLN A 492 -4.58 -20.84 29.32
CA GLN A 492 -6.00 -21.23 29.29
C GLN A 492 -6.14 -22.75 29.20
N GLN A 493 -5.43 -23.41 28.28
CA GLN A 493 -5.48 -24.87 28.14
C GLN A 493 -5.02 -25.60 29.41
N ALA A 494 -4.01 -25.08 30.11
CA ALA A 494 -3.55 -25.62 31.39
C ALA A 494 -4.61 -25.46 32.49
N LYS A 495 -5.29 -24.32 32.56
CA LYS A 495 -6.40 -24.09 33.51
C LYS A 495 -7.58 -25.04 33.26
N THR A 496 -7.97 -25.25 32.01
CA THR A 496 -9.08 -26.18 31.69
C THR A 496 -8.72 -27.62 32.04
N LYS A 497 -7.47 -28.03 31.79
CA LYS A 497 -6.98 -29.37 32.17
C LYS A 497 -6.87 -29.54 33.69
N GLY A 498 -6.36 -28.53 34.41
CA GLY A 498 -6.24 -28.54 35.87
C GLY A 498 -7.58 -28.54 36.60
N ALA A 499 -8.59 -27.84 36.08
CA ALA A 499 -9.95 -27.87 36.61
C ALA A 499 -10.62 -29.25 36.43
N GLY A 500 -10.32 -29.97 35.35
CA GLY A 500 -10.85 -31.32 35.09
C GLY A 500 -10.27 -32.41 36.02
N THR A 501 -9.10 -32.19 36.63
CA THR A 501 -8.48 -33.16 37.54
C THR A 501 -9.04 -33.07 38.97
N VAL A 502 -9.55 -31.91 39.39
CA VAL A 502 -10.12 -31.71 40.74
C VAL A 502 -11.54 -32.28 40.87
N GLN A 503 -12.23 -32.53 39.75
CA GLN A 503 -13.64 -32.95 39.75
C GLN A 503 -13.87 -34.49 39.76
N LYS A 504 -12.81 -35.31 39.91
CA LYS A 504 -12.90 -36.79 39.85
C LYS A 504 -12.69 -37.52 41.19
N HIS A 505 -12.72 -36.84 42.34
CA HIS A 505 -12.43 -37.45 43.66
C HIS A 505 -13.50 -37.19 44.74
N TRP A 506 -14.77 -37.11 44.35
CA TRP A 506 -15.87 -37.12 45.32
C TRP A 506 -16.98 -38.07 44.86
N THR A 507 -16.87 -39.33 45.27
CA THR A 507 -18.03 -40.19 45.54
C THR A 507 -17.90 -40.72 46.97
N PRO A 508 -18.92 -40.58 47.82
CA PRO A 508 -18.86 -40.93 49.24
C PRO A 508 -19.06 -42.44 49.45
N VAL A 509 -18.31 -42.99 50.42
CA VAL A 509 -18.54 -44.32 50.98
C VAL A 509 -19.85 -44.27 51.78
N ALA A 510 -20.85 -45.04 51.36
CA ALA A 510 -22.06 -45.28 52.14
C ALA A 510 -21.86 -46.50 53.06
N ARG A 511 -22.11 -46.32 54.35
CA ARG A 511 -22.51 -47.38 55.30
C ARG A 511 -23.99 -47.21 55.58
#